data_AF-A0A444XV40-F1
#
_entry.id   AF-A0A444XV40-F1
#
_cell.length_a   1.000
_cell.length_b   1.000
_cell.length_c   1.000
_cell.angle_alpha   90.00
_cell.angle_beta   90.00
_cell.angle_gamma   90.00
#
_symmetry.space_group_name_H-M   'P 1'
#
loop_
_entity.id
_entity.type
_entity.pdbx_description
1 polymer ?
#
loop_
_entity_poly.entity_id
_entity_poly.type
_entity_poly.pdbx_seq_one_letter_code
_entity_poly.pdbx_strand_id
1 'polypeptide(L)' 'MASSSLSMKLLVDTKREKVLFAEASKAVVDFLFTLLQLPLGAVVKLLTKKHVVGCLGNLYSSVQNLDPTYMQPNKHYNTP' A
#
# COMPACT_ATOMS: atom_id res chain seq x y z
N MET A 1 19.98 -0.17 20.06
CA MET A 1 18.83 0.38 19.29
C MET A 1 17.75 -0.68 19.29
N ALA A 2 16.51 -0.35 19.66
CA ALA A 2 15.42 -1.32 19.64
C ALA A 2 15.13 -1.69 18.18
N SER A 3 15.30 -2.97 17.83
CA SER A 3 14.89 -3.50 16.53
C SER A 3 13.37 -3.59 16.54
N SER A 4 12.69 -2.67 15.86
CA SER A 4 11.25 -2.75 15.64
C SER A 4 10.99 -3.85 14.61
N SER A 5 10.81 -5.09 15.08
CA SER A 5 10.44 -6.19 14.19
C SER A 5 9.01 -6.00 13.69
N LEU A 6 8.85 -5.89 12.37
CA LEU A 6 7.54 -5.97 11.73
C LEU A 6 7.09 -7.44 11.80
N SER A 7 5.96 -7.68 12.47
CA SER A 7 5.34 -9.00 12.55
C SER A 7 3.87 -8.94 12.12
N MET A 8 3.42 -10.01 11.46
CA MET A 8 2.06 -10.15 10.94
C MET A 8 1.63 -11.61 11.10
N LYS A 9 0.36 -11.83 11.45
CA LYS A 9 -0.26 -13.16 11.48
C LYS A 9 -1.06 -13.35 10.20
N LEU A 10 -0.87 -14.49 9.54
CA LEU A 10 -1.56 -14.82 8.30
C LEU A 10 -2.48 -16.02 8.53
N LEU A 11 -3.72 -15.94 8.04
CA LEU A 11 -4.56 -17.10 7.86
C LEU A 11 -4.36 -17.62 6.43
N VAL A 12 -3.84 -18.83 6.29
CA VAL A 12 -3.48 -19.42 5.00
C VAL A 12 -4.32 -20.68 4.74
N ASP A 13 -4.97 -20.75 3.58
CA ASP A 13 -5.47 -21.99 3.02
C ASP A 13 -4.30 -22.70 2.34
N THR A 14 -3.74 -23.69 3.01
CA THR A 14 -2.57 -24.45 2.53
C THR A 14 -2.91 -25.37 1.36
N LYS A 15 -4.18 -25.76 1.18
CA LYS A 15 -4.59 -26.61 0.05
C LYS A 15 -4.68 -25.82 -1.24
N ARG A 16 -5.08 -24.55 -1.15
CA ARG A 16 -5.21 -23.65 -2.30
C ARG A 16 -4.01 -22.72 -2.47
N GLU A 17 -3.05 -22.79 -1.55
CA GLU A 17 -1.87 -21.92 -1.50
C GLU A 17 -2.25 -20.42 -1.49
N LYS A 18 -3.28 -20.06 -0.70
CA LYS A 18 -3.81 -18.70 -0.64
C LYS A 18 -3.82 -18.14 0.77
N VAL A 19 -3.42 -16.88 0.91
CA VAL A 19 -3.63 -16.09 2.13
C VAL A 19 -5.07 -15.58 2.12
N LEU A 20 -5.84 -15.92 3.15
CA LEU A 20 -7.24 -15.51 3.30
C LEU A 20 -7.36 -14.21 4.09
N PHE A 21 -6.55 -14.06 5.14
CA PHE A 21 -6.55 -12.89 6.01
C PHE A 21 -5.15 -12.62 6.55
N ALA A 22 -4.90 -11.36 6.91
CA ALA A 22 -3.64 -10.94 7.45
C ALA A 22 -3.87 -9.88 8.55
N GLU A 23 -3.52 -10.21 9.79
CA GLU A 23 -3.58 -9.32 10.95
C GLU A 23 -2.18 -8.74 11.19
N ALA A 24 -2.07 -7.42 11.12
CA ALA A 24 -0.80 -6.69 11.24
C ALA A 24 -0.85 -5.68 12.38
N SER A 25 0.31 -5.43 13.00
CA SER A 25 0.46 -4.30 13.91
C SER A 25 0.34 -2.97 13.17
N LYS A 26 -0.03 -1.90 13.89
CA LYS A 26 -0.13 -0.54 13.33
C LYS A 26 1.13 -0.13 12.56
N ALA A 27 2.31 -0.47 13.07
CA ALA A 27 3.58 -0.13 12.43
C ALA A 27 3.76 -0.78 11.05
N VAL A 28 3.30 -2.02 10.88
CA VAL A 28 3.31 -2.71 9.57
C VAL A 28 2.38 -2.01 8.60
N VAL A 29 1.16 -1.69 9.05
CA VAL A 29 0.16 -1.01 8.23
C VAL A 29 0.68 0.36 7.80
N ASP A 30 1.14 1.18 8.75
CA ASP A 30 1.71 2.51 8.47
C ASP A 30 2.89 2.42 7.48
N PHE A 31 3.78 1.43 7.63
CA PHE A 31 4.89 1.21 6.70
C PHE A 31 4.41 0.91 5.29
N LEU A 32 3.45 -0.02 5.12
CA LEU A 32 2.87 -0.34 3.81
C LEU A 32 2.20 0.88 3.20
N PHE A 33 1.39 1.61 3.96
CA PHE A 33 0.76 2.84 3.47
C PHE A 33 1.78 3.93 3.16
N THR A 34 2.89 4.04 3.90
CA THR A 34 3.99 4.97 3.59
C THR A 34 4.65 4.59 2.25
N LEU A 35 4.88 3.30 2.00
CA LEU A 35 5.37 2.83 0.68
C LEU A 35 4.40 3.17 -0.45
N LEU A 36 3.10 3.17 -0.18
CA LEU A 36 2.07 3.56 -1.16
C LEU A 36 1.88 5.08 -1.26
N GLN A 37 2.21 5.83 -0.20
CA GLN A 37 2.20 7.29 -0.16
C GLN A 37 3.45 7.92 -0.80
N LEU A 38 4.56 7.17 -0.89
CA LEU A 38 5.61 7.50 -1.87
C LEU A 38 4.88 7.80 -3.17
N PRO A 39 5.11 8.94 -3.82
CA PRO A 39 4.27 9.38 -4.92
C PRO A 39 4.27 8.29 -5.98
N LEU A 40 3.23 7.45 -5.94
CA LEU A 40 3.04 6.34 -6.85
C LEU A 40 3.04 6.91 -8.27
N GLY A 41 2.54 8.14 -8.44
CA GLY A 41 2.68 8.93 -9.65
C GLY A 41 4.13 9.20 -10.08
N ALA A 42 5.07 9.48 -9.16
CA ALA A 42 6.49 9.64 -9.49
C ALA A 42 7.15 8.29 -9.80
N VAL A 43 6.85 7.24 -9.04
CA VAL A 43 7.41 5.89 -9.27
C VAL A 43 6.89 5.32 -10.59
N VAL A 44 5.58 5.38 -10.85
CA VAL A 44 4.97 4.99 -12.14
C VAL A 44 5.54 5.82 -13.28
N LYS A 45 5.71 7.14 -13.12
CA LYS A 45 6.31 8.05 -14.13
C LYS A 45 7.80 7.77 -14.40
N LEU A 46 8.55 7.34 -13.39
CA LEU A 46 9.94 6.87 -13.54
C LEU A 46 10.01 5.49 -14.20
N LEU A 47 9.03 4.62 -13.93
CA LEU A 47 8.92 3.28 -14.52
C LEU A 47 8.31 3.28 -15.94
N THR A 48 7.79 4.43 -16.40
CA THR A 48 7.25 4.56 -17.76
C THR A 48 8.30 5.08 -18.73
N LYS A 49 8.91 4.13 -19.45
CA LYS A 49 8.96 4.27 -20.91
C LYS A 49 8.20 3.18 -21.67
N LYS A 50 8.02 1.96 -21.15
CA LYS A 50 7.28 0.88 -21.88
C LYS A 50 6.58 -0.21 -21.05
N HIS A 51 6.65 -0.22 -19.70
CA HIS A 51 6.40 -1.46 -18.94
C HIS A 51 5.73 -1.30 -17.56
N VAL A 52 4.69 -0.48 -17.39
CA VAL A 52 3.87 -0.61 -16.18
C VAL A 52 2.81 -1.69 -16.41
N VAL A 53 3.27 -2.93 -16.53
CA VAL A 53 2.45 -4.15 -16.64
C VAL A 53 2.61 -4.92 -15.34
N GLY A 54 1.52 -5.16 -14.61
CA GLY A 54 1.52 -5.95 -13.38
C GLY A 54 0.78 -5.29 -12.22
N CYS A 55 1.10 -5.73 -11.00
CA CYS A 55 0.38 -5.33 -9.79
C CYS A 55 0.41 -3.81 -9.51
N LEU A 56 1.48 -3.11 -9.89
CA LEU A 56 1.59 -1.66 -9.66
C LEU A 56 0.66 -0.84 -10.57
N GLY A 57 0.48 -1.27 -11.82
CA GLY A 57 -0.50 -0.67 -12.73
C GLY A 57 -1.93 -0.91 -12.27
N ASN A 58 -2.22 -2.13 -11.80
CA ASN A 58 -3.51 -2.47 -11.20
C ASN A 58 -3.78 -1.62 -9.95
N LEU A 59 -2.80 -1.47 -9.07
CA LEU A 59 -2.93 -0.68 -7.85
C LEU A 59 -3.17 0.81 -8.16
N TYR A 60 -2.41 1.39 -9.09
CA TYR A 60 -2.60 2.77 -9.52
C TYR A 60 -4.02 2.99 -10.06
N SER A 61 -4.50 2.07 -10.89
CA SER A 61 -5.87 2.11 -11.43
C SER A 61 -6.92 1.98 -10.33
N SER A 62 -6.73 1.08 -9.36
CA SER A 62 -7.65 0.93 -8.22
C SER A 62 -7.73 2.17 -7.35
N VAL A 63 -6.61 2.87 -7.10
CA VAL A 63 -6.60 4.12 -6.33
C VAL A 63 -7.29 5.25 -7.09
N GLN A 64 -7.08 5.35 -8.42
CA GLN A 64 -7.79 6.32 -9.24
C GLN A 64 -9.31 6.10 -9.26
N ASN A 65 -9.74 4.83 -9.20
CA ASN A 65 -11.14 4.45 -9.20
C ASN A 65 -11.76 4.33 -7.79
N LEU A 66 -10.99 4.60 -6.73
CA LEU A 66 -11.47 4.50 -5.35
C LEU A 66 -12.46 5.64 -5.07
N ASP A 67 -13.61 5.30 -4.46
CA ASP A 67 -14.60 6.32 -4.10
C ASP A 67 -13.96 7.36 -3.14
N PRO A 68 -14.12 8.67 -3.43
CA PRO A 68 -13.56 9.73 -2.59
C PRO A 68 -13.97 9.65 -1.12
N THR A 69 -15.11 9.02 -0.80
CA THR A 69 -15.61 8.81 0.56
C THR A 69 -14.67 7.95 1.41
N TYR A 70 -13.87 7.08 0.78
CA TYR A 70 -12.84 6.28 1.47
C TYR A 70 -11.49 7.00 1.56
N MET A 71 -11.34 8.14 0.89
CA MET A 71 -10.16 8.98 1.03
C MET A 71 -10.40 9.99 2.15
N GLN A 72 -9.42 10.13 3.05
CA GLN A 72 -9.46 11.26 3.95
C GLN A 72 -9.31 12.53 3.10
N PRO A 73 -10.21 13.52 3.22
CA PRO A 73 -10.00 14.81 2.59
C PRO A 73 -8.66 15.34 3.07
N ASN A 74 -7.84 15.84 2.14
CA ASN A 74 -6.49 16.31 2.41
C ASN A 74 -6.47 17.05 3.75
N LYS A 75 -5.88 16.43 4.79
CA LYS A 75 -5.51 17.16 5.98
C LYS A 75 -4.44 18.10 5.50
N HIS A 76 -4.81 19.36 5.30
CA HIS A 76 -3.85 20.42 5.14
C HIS A 76 -2.98 20.34 6.40
N TYR A 77 -1.76 19.82 6.25
CA TYR A 77 -0.79 19.84 7.33
C TYR A 77 -0.45 21.31 7.48
N ASN A 78 -1.22 21.99 8.30
CA ASN A 78 -0.89 23.31 8.81
C ASN A 78 0.27 23.08 9.77
N THR A 79 1.47 22.94 9.22
CA THR A 79 2.70 23.20 9.97
C THR A 79 2.73 24.69 10.28
N PRO A 80 2.93 25.11 11.54
CA PRO A 80 3.63 26.37 11.79
C PRO A 80 5.06 26.30 11.21
#